data_AF-A0A540L9X6-F1
#
_entry.id   AF-A0A540L9X6-F1
#
_cell.length_a   1.000
_cell.length_b   1.000
_cell.length_c   1.000
_cell.angle_alpha   90.00
_cell.angle_beta   90.00
_cell.angle_gamma   90.00
#
_symmetry.space_group_name_H-M   'P 1'
#
loop_
_entity.id
_entity.type
_entity.pdbx_description
1 polymer ?
#
loop_
_entity_poly.entity_id
_entity_poly.type
_entity_poly.pdbx_seq_one_letter_code
_entity_poly.pdbx_strand_id
1 'polypeptide(L)'
;MLFERFGAGKQYESVARCNSHLLRFLKHNKPEEITDSTLRFASHKDKNFTTLVVRNDVGGLEVDTKEGDWINIECPPSQFLFMAGSLEKDT
;
A
#
# COMPACT_ATOMS: atom_id res chain seq x y z
N MET A 1 -9.08 0.16 -18.62
CA MET A 1 -7.98 0.60 -17.74
C MET A 1 -8.46 1.68 -16.76
N LEU A 2 -7.78 1.87 -15.62
CA LEU A 2 -8.17 2.84 -14.57
C LEU A 2 -8.44 4.25 -15.13
N PHE A 3 -7.50 4.77 -15.92
CA PHE A 3 -7.61 6.08 -16.57
C PHE A 3 -8.83 6.22 -17.47
N GLU A 4 -9.20 5.19 -18.24
CA GLU A 4 -10.38 5.21 -19.10
C GLU A 4 -11.67 5.29 -18.28
N ARG A 5 -11.74 4.58 -17.16
CA ARG A 5 -12.92 4.59 -16.26
C ARG A 5 -13.15 5.97 -15.64
N PHE A 6 -12.09 6.76 -15.46
CA PHE A 6 -12.17 8.15 -14.98
C PHE A 6 -12.28 9.19 -16.11
N GLY A 7 -12.43 8.77 -17.38
CA GLY A 7 -12.46 9.70 -18.51
C GLY A 7 -11.12 10.40 -18.81
N ALA A 8 -10.03 9.91 -18.21
CA ALA A 8 -8.68 10.46 -18.29
C ALA A 8 -7.75 9.60 -19.15
N GLY A 9 -8.29 8.88 -20.14
CA GLY A 9 -7.50 7.97 -20.98
C GLY A 9 -6.35 8.65 -21.72
N LYS A 10 -6.51 9.93 -22.12
CA LYS A 10 -5.48 10.70 -22.83
C LYS A 10 -4.25 11.01 -21.97
N GLN A 11 -4.40 10.97 -20.65
CA GLN A 11 -3.35 11.32 -19.69
C GLN A 11 -2.44 10.13 -19.37
N TYR A 12 -2.85 8.89 -19.73
CA TYR A 12 -2.09 7.67 -19.41
C TYR A 12 -0.64 7.72 -19.89
N GLU A 13 -0.40 8.08 -21.15
CA GLU A 13 0.95 8.12 -21.72
C GLU A 13 1.87 9.12 -20.99
N SER A 14 1.33 10.28 -20.62
CA SER A 14 2.07 11.30 -19.88
C SER A 14 2.45 10.78 -18.48
N VAL A 15 1.49 10.16 -17.78
CA VAL A 15 1.76 9.55 -16.46
C VAL A 15 2.76 8.42 -16.60
N ALA A 16 2.57 7.49 -17.55
CA ALA A 16 3.47 6.35 -17.77
C ALA A 16 4.92 6.81 -18.04
N ARG A 17 5.11 7.92 -18.76
CA ARG A 17 6.43 8.48 -19.05
C ARG A 17 7.11 9.11 -17.82
N CYS A 18 6.34 9.74 -16.95
CA CYS A 18 6.87 10.44 -15.77
C CYS A 18 6.80 9.60 -14.48
N ASN A 19 6.19 8.41 -14.54
CA ASN A 19 6.03 7.55 -13.38
C ASN A 19 7.39 6.95 -12.99
N SER A 20 7.77 7.13 -11.74
CA SER A 20 8.92 6.45 -11.15
C SER A 20 8.42 5.34 -10.22
N HIS A 21 9.13 4.21 -10.22
CA HIS A 21 8.76 3.06 -9.42
C HIS A 21 9.78 2.85 -8.31
N LEU A 22 9.29 2.76 -7.06
CA LEU A 22 10.08 2.33 -5.92
C LEU A 22 9.74 0.87 -5.62
N LEU A 23 10.74 -0.01 -5.69
CA LEU A 23 10.64 -1.39 -5.23
C LEU A 23 11.27 -1.50 -3.83
N ARG A 24 10.50 -2.00 -2.86
CA ARG A 24 10.96 -2.16 -1.48
C ARG A 24 10.83 -3.61 -1.03
N PHE A 25 11.95 -4.19 -0.62
CA PHE A 25 11.96 -5.48 0.07
C PHE A 25 11.95 -5.25 1.57
N LEU A 26 10.95 -5.81 2.25
CA LEU A 26 10.79 -5.71 3.70
C LEU A 26 10.86 -7.10 4.31
N LYS A 27 11.76 -7.27 5.28
CA LYS A 27 11.84 -8.48 6.10
C LYS A 27 11.65 -8.07 7.55
N HIS A 28 10.62 -8.61 8.18
CA HIS A 28 10.36 -8.41 9.60
C HIS A 28 10.58 -9.72 10.34
N ASN A 29 11.33 -9.67 11.44
CA ASN A 29 11.50 -10.83 12.30
C ASN A 29 10.27 -11.01 13.18
N LYS A 30 9.86 -12.26 13.37
CA LYS A 30 8.82 -12.60 14.34
C LYS A 30 9.27 -12.10 15.73
N PRO A 31 8.43 -11.34 16.44
CA PRO A 31 8.73 -10.94 17.81
C PRO A 31 8.81 -12.18 18.72
N GLU A 32 9.67 -12.13 19.73
CA GLU A 32 9.78 -13.21 20.74
C GLU A 32 8.53 -13.27 21.62
N GLU A 33 7.98 -12.10 21.97
CA GLU A 33 6.70 -11.94 22.66
C GLU A 33 5.82 -10.95 21.90
N ILE A 34 4.52 -11.24 21.81
CA ILE A 34 3.55 -10.31 21.22
C ILE A 34 3.04 -9.42 22.36
N THR A 35 3.48 -8.18 22.37
CA THR A 35 2.98 -7.11 23.26
C THR A 35 2.23 -6.05 22.45
N ASP A 36 1.40 -5.24 23.11
CA ASP A 36 0.70 -4.09 22.51
C ASP A 36 1.64 -3.07 21.84
N SER A 37 2.93 -3.11 22.17
CA SER A 37 3.99 -2.27 21.59
C SER A 37 4.70 -2.86 20.37
N THR A 38 4.23 -3.99 19.83
CA THR A 38 4.87 -4.70 18.70
C THR A 38 4.60 -4.03 17.34
N LEU A 39 4.71 -2.71 17.27
CA LEU A 39 4.58 -1.95 16.03
C LEU A 39 5.90 -2.00 15.26
N ARG A 40 5.91 -2.60 14.08
CA ARG A 40 7.09 -2.68 13.21
C ARG A 40 7.18 -1.56 12.20
N PHE A 41 6.04 -1.02 11.80
CA PHE A 41 5.95 0.05 10.83
C PHE A 41 4.90 1.05 11.31
N ALA A 42 5.26 2.32 11.43
CA ALA A 42 4.34 3.34 11.88
C ALA A 42 3.16 3.49 10.89
N SER A 43 1.98 3.84 11.41
CA SER A 43 0.86 4.23 10.56
C SER A 43 1.27 5.36 9.63
N HIS A 44 0.96 5.23 8.35
CA HIS A 44 1.32 6.19 7.31
C HIS A 44 0.42 6.03 6.09
N LYS A 45 0.45 7.04 5.21
CA LYS A 45 -0.07 6.95 3.84
C LYS A 45 1.12 6.91 2.89
N ASP A 46 1.01 6.08 1.86
CA ASP A 46 1.99 6.10 0.78
C ASP A 46 1.89 7.40 -0.01
N LYS A 47 3.03 8.00 -0.36
CA LYS A 47 3.11 9.23 -1.18
C LYS A 47 2.97 8.98 -2.68
N ASN A 48 3.02 7.71 -3.11
CA ASN A 48 2.96 7.33 -4.51
C ASN A 48 1.51 7.37 -5.02
N PHE A 49 1.32 7.37 -6.35
CA PHE A 49 -0.02 7.26 -6.93
C PHE A 49 -0.71 5.93 -6.54
N THR A 50 0.04 4.82 -6.59
CA THR A 50 -0.45 3.48 -6.28
C THR A 50 0.66 2.63 -5.68
N THR A 51 0.28 1.69 -4.80
CA THR A 51 1.19 0.70 -4.22
C THR A 51 0.64 -0.70 -4.42
N LEU A 52 1.52 -1.62 -4.80
CA LEU A 52 1.27 -3.06 -4.82
C LEU A 52 1.99 -3.68 -3.62
N VAL A 53 1.25 -4.30 -2.72
CA VAL A 53 1.81 -5.03 -1.58
C VAL A 53 1.65 -6.52 -1.80
N VAL A 54 2.77 -7.19 -2.02
CA VAL A 54 2.86 -8.65 -2.05
C VAL A 54 3.44 -9.10 -0.73
N ARG A 55 2.71 -9.93 0.01
CA ARG A 55 3.15 -10.48 1.30
C ARG A 55 3.28 -11.99 1.22
N ASN A 56 3.99 -12.55 2.18
CA ASN A 56 3.97 -13.97 2.46
C ASN A 56 2.72 -14.33 3.30
N ASP A 57 2.66 -15.59 3.74
CA ASP A 57 1.63 -16.16 4.61
C ASP A 57 1.69 -15.68 6.07
N VAL A 58 2.64 -14.81 6.39
CA VAL A 58 2.79 -14.22 7.72
C VAL A 58 2.03 -12.88 7.75
N GLY A 59 0.98 -12.82 8.58
CA GLY A 59 0.12 -11.65 8.74
C GLY A 59 0.81 -10.42 9.36
N GLY A 60 0.00 -9.44 9.79
CA GLY A 60 0.48 -8.23 10.49
C GLY A 60 0.49 -6.94 9.67
N LEU A 61 -0.10 -6.93 8.47
CA LEU A 61 -0.49 -5.69 7.80
C LEU A 61 -1.90 -5.35 8.22
N GLU A 62 -2.08 -4.13 8.70
CA GLU A 62 -3.39 -3.57 9.03
C GLU A 62 -3.59 -2.28 8.25
N VAL A 63 -4.84 -2.00 7.88
CA VAL A 63 -5.24 -0.79 7.17
C VAL A 63 -6.29 -0.06 7.98
N ASP A 64 -6.01 1.21 8.26
CA ASP A 64 -6.94 2.11 8.93
C ASP A 64 -8.05 2.56 7.96
N THR A 65 -9.29 2.49 8.43
CA THR A 65 -10.48 2.93 7.71
C THR A 65 -10.72 4.43 7.90
N LYS A 66 -11.73 5.00 7.24
CA LYS A 66 -12.06 6.41 7.46
C LYS A 66 -12.70 6.64 8.83
N GLU A 67 -13.26 5.58 9.39
CA GLU A 67 -13.95 5.53 10.67
C GLU A 67 -12.96 5.35 11.84
N GLY A 68 -11.66 5.11 11.57
CA GLY A 68 -10.63 4.88 12.58
C GLY A 68 -10.50 3.42 13.03
N ASP A 69 -11.25 2.50 12.40
CA ASP A 69 -11.15 1.07 12.63
C ASP A 69 -10.00 0.47 11.81
N TRP A 70 -9.27 -0.46 12.42
CA TRP A 70 -8.17 -1.19 11.78
C TRP A 70 -8.66 -2.52 11.21
N ILE A 71 -8.39 -2.74 9.92
CA ILE A 71 -8.69 -3.99 9.23
C ILE A 71 -7.39 -4.77 9.04
N ASN A 72 -7.32 -5.97 9.62
CA ASN A 72 -6.26 -6.92 9.31
C ASN A 72 -6.45 -7.44 7.88
N ILE A 73 -5.42 -7.28 7.06
CA ILE A 73 -5.46 -7.76 5.69
C ILE A 73 -5.01 -9.22 5.67
N GLU A 74 -5.82 -10.08 5.10
CA GLU A 74 -5.42 -11.43 4.70
C GLU A 74 -5.20 -11.46 3.19
N CYS A 75 -4.05 -11.97 2.75
CA CYS A 75 -3.75 -12.17 1.33
C CYS A 75 -3.31 -13.62 1.11
N PRO A 76 -4.21 -14.48 0.59
CA PRO A 76 -3.86 -15.80 0.11
C PRO A 76 -2.73 -15.79 -0.94
N PRO A 77 -2.07 -16.93 -1.18
CA PRO A 77 -1.13 -17.07 -2.29
C PRO A 77 -1.74 -16.60 -3.61
N SER A 78 -0.92 -15.95 -4.43
CA SER A 78 -1.32 -15.37 -5.72
C SER A 78 -2.30 -14.19 -5.66
N GLN A 79 -2.56 -13.64 -4.47
CA GLN A 79 -3.23 -12.35 -4.30
C GLN A 79 -2.24 -11.26 -3.89
N PHE A 80 -2.60 -10.02 -4.20
CA PHE A 80 -1.87 -8.85 -3.77
C PHE A 80 -2.84 -7.75 -3.38
N LEU A 81 -2.42 -6.89 -2.47
CA LEU A 81 -3.16 -5.68 -2.12
C LEU A 81 -2.76 -4.56 -3.09
N PHE A 82 -3.75 -4.00 -3.78
CA PHE A 82 -3.58 -2.78 -4.57
C PHE A 82 -4.17 -1.60 -3.79
N MET A 83 -3.34 -0.61 -3.49
CA MET A 83 -3.74 0.59 -2.76
C MET A 83 -3.55 1.83 -3.63
N ALA A 84 -4.52 2.74 -3.58
CA ALA A 84 -4.31 4.11 -4.02
C ALA A 84 -3.53 4.86 -2.94
N GLY A 85 -2.44 5.51 -3.31
CA GLY A 85 -1.70 6.35 -2.37
C GLY A 85 -2.23 7.78 -2.35
N SER A 86 -1.63 8.61 -1.50
CA SER A 86 -1.99 10.00 -1.31
C SER A 86 -1.20 10.90 -2.24
N LEU A 87 -1.90 11.70 -3.05
CA LEU A 87 -1.33 12.87 -3.70
C LEU A 87 -1.38 14.03 -2.70
N GLU A 88 -0.42 14.08 -1.78
CA GLU A 88 -0.16 15.33 -1.07
C GLU A 88 0.58 16.27 -2.02
N LYS A 89 0.00 17.46 -2.25
CA LYS A 89 0.76 18.55 -2.85
C LYS A 89 1.78 18.99 -1.80
N ASP A 90 3.06 18.77 -2.06
CA ASP A 90 4.11 19.52 -1.38
C ASP A 90 3.76 21.01 -1.60
N THR A 91 3.31 21.67 -0.53
CA THR A 91 2.95 23.10 -0.52
C THR A 91 4.12 23.90 -0.01
#